data_AF-A0A9D2FAN1-F1
#
_entry.id   AF-A0A9D2FAN1-F1
#
_cell.length_a   1.000
_cell.length_b   1.000
_cell.length_c   1.000
_cell.angle_alpha   90.00
_cell.angle_beta   90.00
_cell.angle_gamma   90.00
#
_symmetry.space_group_name_H-M   'P 1'
#
loop_
_entity.id
_entity.type
_entity.pdbx_description
1 polymer ?
#
loop_
_entity_poly.entity_id
_entity_poly.type
_entity_poly.pdbx_seq_one_letter_code
_entity_poly.pdbx_strand_id
1 'polypeptide(L)'
;MEHLTKRDKQTIRFLQWVKKYPGWWYLICTPGDEHMGLDMMKMLVERLAKERFYEIIFVLLTVHRNEEFVDAVFKTMLLEMILAGWKGEVKDKEQIISEIKDLLT
;
A
#
# COMPACT_ATOMS: atom_id res chain seq x y z
N MET A 1 35.94 -3.66 -12.21
CA MET A 1 34.48 -3.81 -12.18
C MET A 1 34.01 -3.31 -10.84
N GLU A 2 33.16 -2.29 -10.82
CA GLU A 2 32.59 -1.77 -9.58
C GLU A 2 31.81 -2.88 -8.86
N HIS A 3 32.02 -3.03 -7.55
CA HIS A 3 31.29 -4.01 -6.76
C HIS A 3 29.87 -3.53 -6.53
N LEU A 4 28.87 -4.28 -7.02
CA LEU A 4 27.46 -3.99 -6.79
C LEU A 4 27.15 -3.92 -5.30
N THR A 5 26.55 -2.81 -4.87
CA THR A 5 26.06 -2.63 -3.51
C THR A 5 24.86 -3.54 -3.24
N LYS A 6 24.46 -3.68 -1.96
CA LYS A 6 23.22 -4.38 -1.62
C LYS A 6 21.99 -3.72 -2.26
N ARG A 7 21.99 -2.39 -2.36
CA ARG A 7 20.91 -1.62 -3.00
C ARG A 7 20.84 -1.94 -4.50
N ASP A 8 21.97 -1.97 -5.19
CA ASP A 8 21.99 -2.29 -6.63
C ASP A 8 21.43 -3.68 -6.89
N LYS A 9 21.77 -4.66 -6.05
CA LYS A 9 21.23 -6.03 -6.16
C LYS A 9 19.71 -6.07 -5.95
N GLN A 10 19.18 -5.29 -5.01
CA GLN A 10 17.73 -5.18 -4.79
C GLN A 10 17.03 -4.51 -5.98
N THR A 11 17.59 -3.42 -6.50
CA THR A 11 17.07 -2.74 -7.69
C THR A 11 17.09 -3.67 -8.91
N ILE A 12 18.18 -4.40 -9.14
CA ILE A 12 18.27 -5.39 -10.23
C ILE A 12 17.20 -6.49 -10.06
N ARG A 13 17.00 -7.01 -8.84
CA ARG A 13 15.95 -8.02 -8.56
C ARG A 13 14.55 -7.47 -8.90
N PHE A 14 14.27 -6.23 -8.50
CA PHE A 14 13.01 -5.58 -8.80
C PHE A 14 12.82 -5.38 -10.32
N LEU A 15 13.83 -4.86 -11.02
CA LEU A 15 13.76 -4.66 -12.48
C LEU A 15 13.61 -5.99 -13.24
N GLN A 16 14.25 -7.06 -12.78
CA GLN A 16 14.05 -8.41 -13.33
C GLN A 16 12.61 -8.90 -13.12
N TRP A 17 12.01 -8.61 -11.96
CA TRP A 17 10.62 -8.94 -11.70
C TRP A 17 9.66 -8.15 -12.61
N VAL A 18 9.88 -6.84 -12.78
CA VAL A 18 9.10 -5.99 -13.70
C VAL A 18 9.20 -6.51 -15.13
N LYS A 19 10.41 -6.86 -15.58
CA LYS A 19 10.64 -7.46 -16.90
C LYS A 19 9.89 -8.79 -17.07
N LYS A 20 9.82 -9.61 -16.01
CA LYS A 20 9.13 -10.90 -16.03
C LYS A 20 7.61 -10.77 -16.00
N TYR A 21 7.08 -9.73 -15.36
CA TYR A 21 5.65 -9.52 -15.14
C TYR A 21 5.17 -8.11 -15.55
N PRO A 22 5.31 -7.74 -16.83
CA PRO A 22 5.02 -6.38 -17.29
C PRO A 22 3.54 -6.01 -17.13
N GLY A 23 2.60 -6.97 -17.27
CA GLY A 23 1.17 -6.73 -17.07
C GLY A 23 0.81 -6.37 -15.64
N TRP A 24 1.44 -7.01 -14.64
CA TRP A 24 1.22 -6.65 -13.24
C TRP A 24 1.83 -5.30 -12.91
N TRP A 25 3.01 -5.01 -13.46
CA TRP A 25 3.60 -3.68 -13.31
C TRP A 25 2.69 -2.59 -13.89
N TYR A 26 2.13 -2.84 -15.08
CA TYR A 26 1.16 -1.94 -15.70
C TYR A 26 -0.06 -1.71 -14.79
N LEU A 27 -0.68 -2.76 -14.24
CA LEU A 27 -1.83 -2.61 -13.34
C LEU A 27 -1.47 -1.86 -12.05
N ILE A 28 -0.31 -2.15 -11.44
CA ILE A 28 0.16 -1.43 -10.25
C ILE A 28 0.24 0.08 -10.49
N CYS A 29 0.63 0.49 -11.71
CA CYS A 29 0.88 1.89 -12.05
C CYS A 29 -0.26 2.58 -12.80
N THR A 30 -1.36 1.89 -13.13
CA THR A 30 -2.44 2.44 -13.96
C THR A 30 -3.76 2.44 -13.20
N PRO A 31 -4.21 3.59 -12.67
CA PRO A 31 -5.52 3.72 -12.03
C PRO A 31 -6.65 3.66 -13.07
N GLY A 32 -7.85 3.24 -12.67
CA GLY A 32 -9.03 3.19 -13.53
C GLY A 32 -9.00 2.10 -14.63
N ASP A 33 -8.04 1.16 -14.57
CA ASP A 33 -8.03 0.02 -15.51
C ASP A 33 -9.15 -0.98 -15.15
N GLU A 34 -9.93 -1.40 -16.14
CA GLU A 34 -11.06 -2.31 -15.94
C GLU A 34 -10.67 -3.68 -15.35
N HIS A 35 -9.40 -4.09 -15.51
CA HIS A 35 -8.89 -5.34 -14.95
C HIS A 35 -8.42 -5.19 -13.49
N MET A 36 -8.42 -3.97 -12.94
CA MET A 36 -7.98 -3.68 -11.59
C MET A 36 -9.14 -3.64 -10.58
N GLY A 37 -9.77 -4.80 -10.38
CA GLY A 37 -10.75 -5.00 -9.30
C GLY A 37 -10.11 -5.34 -7.95
N LEU A 38 -10.95 -5.45 -6.91
CA LEU A 38 -10.56 -5.81 -5.54
C LEU A 38 -9.73 -7.12 -5.48
N ASP A 39 -10.16 -8.16 -6.20
CA ASP A 39 -9.45 -9.46 -6.21
C ASP A 39 -8.07 -9.35 -6.86
N MET A 40 -7.94 -8.54 -7.91
CA MET A 40 -6.66 -8.27 -8.56
C MET A 40 -5.73 -7.52 -7.60
N MET A 41 -6.23 -6.50 -6.91
CA MET A 41 -5.44 -5.77 -5.91
C MET A 41 -4.98 -6.70 -4.78
N LYS A 42 -5.86 -7.55 -4.24
CA LYS A 42 -5.50 -8.52 -3.21
C LYS A 42 -4.39 -9.46 -3.69
N MET A 43 -4.52 -10.02 -4.89
CA MET A 43 -3.51 -10.87 -5.49
C MET A 43 -2.17 -10.14 -5.63
N LEU A 44 -2.17 -8.89 -6.10
CA LEU A 44 -0.96 -8.08 -6.25
C LEU A 44 -0.30 -7.78 -4.89
N VAL A 45 -1.07 -7.42 -3.86
CA VAL A 45 -0.55 -7.22 -2.50
C VAL A 45 0.12 -8.49 -1.98
N GLU A 46 -0.54 -9.65 -2.09
CA GLU A 46 0.03 -10.94 -1.67
C GLU A 46 1.32 -11.27 -2.43
N ARG A 47 1.35 -10.99 -3.74
CA ARG A 47 2.52 -11.22 -4.58
C ARG A 47 3.70 -10.34 -4.17
N LEU A 48 3.46 -9.03 -4.03
CA LEU A 48 4.48 -8.07 -3.63
C LEU A 48 5.02 -8.38 -2.23
N ALA A 49 4.16 -8.82 -1.30
CA ALA A 49 4.59 -9.26 0.03
C ALA A 49 5.50 -10.50 -0.01
N LYS A 50 5.16 -11.50 -0.83
CA LYS A 50 6.00 -12.71 -1.05
C LYS A 50 7.37 -12.36 -1.61
N GLU A 51 7.44 -11.38 -2.51
CA GLU A 51 8.68 -10.89 -3.14
C GLU A 51 9.45 -9.87 -2.27
N ARG A 52 8.88 -9.50 -1.12
CA ARG A 52 9.38 -8.46 -0.20
C ARG A 52 9.57 -7.10 -0.88
N PHE A 53 8.64 -6.73 -1.74
CA PHE A 53 8.54 -5.40 -2.37
C PHE A 53 7.53 -4.54 -1.63
N TYR A 54 7.77 -4.30 -0.34
CA TYR A 54 6.82 -3.63 0.55
C TYR A 54 6.55 -2.19 0.13
N GLU A 55 7.56 -1.49 -0.38
CA GLU A 55 7.44 -0.11 -0.89
C GLU A 55 6.47 -0.04 -2.08
N ILE A 56 6.44 -1.08 -2.91
CA ILE A 56 5.55 -1.15 -4.07
C ILE A 56 4.10 -1.39 -3.66
N ILE A 57 3.84 -1.98 -2.49
CA ILE A 57 2.49 -2.07 -1.93
C ILE A 57 1.94 -0.66 -1.66
N PHE A 58 2.77 0.25 -1.10
CA PHE A 58 2.35 1.64 -0.91
C PHE A 58 2.15 2.38 -2.24
N VAL A 59 2.99 2.11 -3.25
CA VAL A 59 2.78 2.65 -4.60
C VAL A 59 1.43 2.19 -5.16
N LEU A 60 1.15 0.88 -5.11
CA LEU A 60 -0.12 0.29 -5.52
C LEU A 60 -1.31 0.97 -4.84
N LEU A 61 -1.30 1.08 -3.51
CA LEU A 61 -2.39 1.72 -2.77
C LEU A 61 -2.53 3.22 -3.08
N THR A 62 -1.42 3.92 -3.30
CA THR A 62 -1.42 5.36 -3.60
C THR A 62 -1.90 5.67 -5.00
N VAL A 63 -1.53 4.84 -5.99
CA VAL A 63 -1.98 4.97 -7.37
C VAL A 63 -3.50 4.77 -7.43
N HIS A 64 -4.01 3.77 -6.71
CA HIS A 64 -5.42 3.37 -6.73
C HIS A 64 -6.27 4.00 -5.62
N ARG A 65 -5.76 5.04 -4.94
CA ARG A 65 -6.40 5.64 -3.75
C ARG A 65 -7.82 6.19 -3.98
N ASN A 66 -8.18 6.47 -5.23
CA ASN A 66 -9.48 7.01 -5.62
C ASN A 66 -10.47 5.92 -6.07
N GLU A 67 -10.04 4.66 -6.15
CA GLU A 67 -10.95 3.54 -6.41
C GLU A 67 -11.85 3.32 -5.20
N GLU A 68 -13.15 3.09 -5.43
CA GLU A 68 -14.16 2.98 -4.35
C GLU A 68 -13.78 1.91 -3.31
N PHE A 69 -13.24 0.78 -3.77
CA PHE A 69 -12.85 -0.31 -2.88
C PHE A 69 -11.61 0.01 -2.05
N VAL A 70 -10.69 0.83 -2.55
CA VAL A 70 -9.49 1.25 -1.81
C VAL A 70 -9.87 2.29 -0.76
N ASP A 71 -10.71 3.25 -1.12
CA ASP A 71 -11.27 4.23 -0.18
C ASP A 71 -12.04 3.55 0.96
N ALA A 72 -12.87 2.55 0.65
CA ALA A 72 -13.58 1.75 1.65
C ALA A 72 -12.62 1.00 2.60
N VAL A 73 -11.53 0.43 2.07
CA VAL A 73 -10.50 -0.25 2.88
C VAL A 73 -9.82 0.75 3.82
N PHE A 74 -9.40 1.91 3.34
CA PHE A 74 -8.76 2.92 4.18
C PHE A 74 -9.69 3.45 5.27
N LYS A 75 -10.95 3.73 4.95
CA LYS A 75 -11.97 4.14 5.94
C LYS A 75 -12.18 3.07 7.01
N THR A 76 -12.22 1.80 6.61
CA THR A 76 -12.34 0.67 7.54
C THR A 76 -11.12 0.56 8.45
N MET A 77 -9.91 0.64 7.90
CA MET A 77 -8.67 0.60 8.69
C MET A 77 -8.58 1.76 9.68
N LEU A 78 -8.97 2.97 9.25
CA LEU A 78 -9.02 4.15 10.13
C LEU A 78 -10.02 3.94 11.27
N LEU A 79 -11.22 3.42 10.98
CA LEU A 79 -12.23 3.15 12.00
C LEU A 79 -11.74 2.10 13.01
N GLU A 80 -11.15 1.00 12.56
CA GLU A 80 -10.57 -0.02 13.45
C GLU A 80 -9.47 0.55 14.35
N MET A 81 -8.60 1.42 13.81
CA MET A 81 -7.58 2.11 14.60
C MET A 81 -8.19 3.03 15.66
N ILE A 82 -9.23 3.80 15.31
CA ILE A 82 -9.95 4.65 16.27
C ILE A 82 -10.62 3.80 17.34
N LEU A 83 -11.23 2.66 16.99
CA LEU A 83 -11.86 1.74 17.93
C LEU A 83 -10.84 1.12 18.89
N ALA A 84 -9.68 0.68 18.39
CA ALA A 84 -8.60 0.15 19.23
C ALA A 84 -8.09 1.23 20.21
N GLY A 85 -7.95 2.46 19.75
CA GLY A 85 -7.64 3.59 20.62
C GLY A 85 -8.73 3.86 21.66
N TRP A 86 -10.02 3.84 21.27
CA TRP A 86 -11.12 4.04 22.22
C TRP A 86 -11.20 2.96 23.31
N LYS A 87 -10.68 1.76 23.03
CA LYS A 87 -10.50 0.66 23.99
C LYS A 87 -9.25 0.78 24.87
N GLY A 88 -8.39 1.77 24.60
CA GLY A 88 -7.12 1.98 25.31
C GLY A 88 -5.98 1.07 24.86
N GLU A 89 -6.09 0.43 23.68
CA GLU A 89 -5.08 -0.52 23.18
C GLU A 89 -3.87 0.17 22.52
N VAL A 90 -4.04 1.42 22.04
CA VAL A 90 -3.02 2.15 21.27
C VAL A 90 -2.83 3.59 21.75
N LYS A 91 -3.90 4.39 21.81
CA LYS A 91 -3.95 5.80 22.27
C LYS A 91 -5.22 6.00 23.08
N ASP A 92 -5.28 6.95 24.01
CA ASP A 92 -6.54 7.29 24.68
C ASP A 92 -7.47 8.15 23.77
N LYS A 93 -8.75 8.29 24.17
CA LYS A 93 -9.74 9.02 23.38
C LYS A 93 -9.37 10.50 23.22
N GLU A 94 -8.76 11.11 24.23
CA GLU A 94 -8.36 12.52 24.22
C GLU A 94 -7.27 12.79 23.17
N GLN A 95 -6.28 11.90 23.07
CA GLN A 95 -5.23 11.96 22.05
C GLN A 95 -5.79 11.85 20.63
N ILE A 96 -6.72 10.92 20.40
CA ILE A 96 -7.37 10.76 19.09
C ILE A 96 -8.15 12.02 18.72
N ILE A 97 -8.91 12.59 19.66
CA ILE A 97 -9.66 13.83 19.42
C ILE A 97 -8.70 14.99 19.11
N SER A 98 -7.55 15.08 19.79
CA SER A 98 -6.55 16.11 19.50
C SER A 98 -5.98 15.98 18.09
N GLU A 99 -5.57 14.77 17.69
CA GLU A 99 -4.99 14.53 16.37
C GLU A 99 -5.98 14.80 15.24
N ILE A 100 -7.26 14.44 15.42
CA ILE A 100 -8.30 14.76 14.43
C ILE A 100 -8.45 16.28 14.28
N LYS A 101 -8.39 17.04 15.38
CA LYS A 101 -8.44 18.50 15.31
C LYS A 101 -7.25 19.06 14.54
N ASP A 102 -6.05 18.58 14.84
CA ASP A 102 -4.81 19.04 14.19
C ASP A 102 -4.79 18.74 12.68
N LEU A 103 -5.44 17.66 12.24
CA LEU A 103 -5.55 17.30 10.83
C LEU A 103 -6.62 18.10 10.05
N LEU A 104 -7.57 18.72 10.75
CA LEU A 104 -8.66 19.52 10.17
C LEU A 104 -8.36 21.03 10.16
N THR A 105 -7.20 21.44 10.64
CA THR A 105 -6.72 22.83 10.75
C THR A 105 -5.58 23.12 9.80
#